data_AF-A0A3A4P4R4-F1
#
_entry.id   AF-A0A3A4P4R4-F1
#
_cell.length_a   1.000
_cell.length_b   1.000
_cell.length_c   1.000
_cell.angle_alpha   90.00
_cell.angle_beta   90.00
_cell.angle_gamma   90.00
#
_symmetry.space_group_name_H-M   'P 1'
#
loop_
_entity.id
_entity.type
_entity.pdbx_description
1 polymer ?
#
loop_
_entity_poly.entity_id
_entity_poly.type
_entity_poly.pdbx_seq_one_letter_code
_entity_poly.pdbx_strand_id
1 'polypeptide(L)'
;MFWYLKKNWNDPVPGIDDVRLHYVWSPRGSAPDWERYGQVRSLNTYAERVEGKGRVSPHEGRGETRVVRALPPGMREKIIKIPPGLSNGEFGLHDATFLLHHYFEIKQNGSTFYSQTFTEEIVSWEVEYLDWTGSILAVCAHWAIDDMDTLAYTPTEDPRFIEWYGNDNAFRSIKVYDCQDLLWWAKGKWSMLQPMSLPRVFKTRLWAPCGSRIIQGWHVVHAYRSPEMWPLNDSDEIYEGYVTYKAGER
;
A
#
# COMPACT_ATOMS: atom_id res chain seq x y z
N MET A 1 7.91 -2.30 -0.87
CA MET A 1 6.46 -2.25 -0.59
C MET A 1 5.82 -1.27 -1.56
N PHE A 2 4.66 -1.56 -2.12
CA PHE A 2 3.95 -0.63 -2.99
C PHE A 2 2.60 -0.27 -2.39
N TRP A 3 2.21 0.99 -2.51
CA TRP A 3 0.86 1.44 -2.21
C TRP A 3 0.39 2.41 -3.29
N TYR A 4 -0.88 2.79 -3.22
CA TYR A 4 -1.57 3.45 -4.31
C TYR A 4 -2.24 4.72 -3.82
N LEU A 5 -2.21 5.77 -4.64
CA LEU A 5 -2.92 7.00 -4.38
C LEU A 5 -3.81 7.33 -5.57
N LYS A 6 -5.06 7.68 -5.30
CA LYS A 6 -6.01 8.09 -6.30
C LYS A 6 -5.91 9.59 -6.55
N LYS A 7 -5.87 9.99 -7.82
CA LYS A 7 -5.94 11.39 -8.25
C LYS A 7 -7.12 11.57 -9.18
N ASN A 8 -7.96 12.53 -8.84
CA ASN A 8 -9.19 12.83 -9.55
C ASN A 8 -9.11 14.20 -10.20
N TRP A 9 -9.82 14.34 -11.30
CA TRP A 9 -10.08 15.61 -11.96
C TRP A 9 -11.56 15.66 -12.36
N ASN A 10 -12.20 16.80 -12.13
CA ASN A 10 -13.54 17.07 -12.62
C ASN A 10 -13.43 18.13 -13.69
N ASP A 11 -13.86 17.81 -14.91
CA ASP A 11 -13.88 18.71 -16.04
C ASP A 11 -14.75 19.93 -15.68
N PRO A 12 -14.17 21.14 -15.54
CA PRO A 12 -14.93 22.32 -15.15
C PRO A 12 -15.88 22.79 -16.25
N VAL A 13 -15.61 22.39 -17.50
CA VAL A 13 -16.40 22.68 -18.69
C VAL A 13 -16.40 21.47 -19.63
N PRO A 14 -17.43 21.30 -20.48
CA PRO A 14 -17.43 20.27 -21.51
C PRO A 14 -16.33 20.46 -22.57
N GLY A 15 -16.07 19.40 -23.33
CA GLY A 15 -15.17 19.44 -24.50
C GLY A 15 -13.67 19.38 -24.16
N ILE A 16 -13.31 18.94 -22.95
CA ILE A 16 -11.91 18.62 -22.62
C ILE A 16 -11.55 17.28 -23.29
N ASP A 17 -10.47 17.30 -24.06
CA ASP A 17 -10.01 16.15 -24.85
C ASP A 17 -9.19 15.18 -23.97
N ASP A 18 -8.20 15.71 -23.25
CA ASP A 18 -7.25 14.94 -22.43
C ASP A 18 -6.89 15.71 -21.17
N VAL A 19 -6.61 14.96 -20.10
CA VAL A 19 -6.08 15.50 -18.85
C VAL A 19 -4.93 14.62 -18.41
N ARG A 20 -3.76 15.21 -18.22
CA ARG A 20 -2.54 14.53 -17.78
C ARG A 20 -2.13 15.04 -16.41
N LEU A 21 -1.93 14.10 -15.49
CA LEU A 21 -1.29 14.36 -14.20
C LEU A 21 0.22 14.35 -14.38
N HIS A 22 0.84 15.46 -14.04
CA HIS A 22 2.28 15.57 -13.81
C HIS A 22 2.51 15.50 -12.31
N TYR A 23 3.41 14.63 -11.85
CA TYR A 23 3.72 14.51 -10.43
C TYR A 23 5.18 14.16 -10.15
N VAL A 24 5.66 14.56 -8.97
CA VAL A 24 7.00 14.27 -8.47
C VAL A 24 7.00 14.22 -6.94
N TRP A 25 7.90 13.40 -6.40
CA TRP A 25 8.11 13.26 -4.95
C TRP A 25 9.35 14.02 -4.54
N SER A 26 9.35 14.62 -3.35
CA SER A 26 10.52 15.30 -2.79
C SER A 26 10.62 15.12 -1.27
N PRO A 27 11.84 15.16 -0.70
CA PRO A 27 12.01 15.27 0.75
C PRO A 27 11.31 16.52 1.30
N ARG A 28 10.86 16.45 2.55
CA ARG A 28 10.26 17.63 3.20
C ARG A 28 11.27 18.77 3.25
N GLY A 29 10.85 19.95 2.80
CA GLY A 29 11.70 21.15 2.74
C GLY A 29 12.56 21.28 1.49
N SER A 30 12.56 20.29 0.60
CA SER A 30 13.23 20.35 -0.70
C SER A 30 12.28 20.82 -1.80
N ALA A 31 12.83 21.46 -2.83
CA ALA A 31 12.08 21.77 -4.05
C ALA A 31 11.84 20.49 -4.90
N PRO A 32 10.73 20.41 -5.65
CA PRO A 32 10.50 19.32 -6.60
C PRO A 32 11.50 19.34 -7.76
N ASP A 33 12.13 18.19 -8.05
CA ASP A 33 12.99 17.99 -9.22
C ASP A 33 12.18 17.30 -10.35
N TRP A 34 11.44 18.12 -11.09
CA TRP A 34 10.56 17.67 -12.17
C TRP A 34 11.31 17.06 -13.35
N GLU A 35 12.53 17.53 -13.64
CA GLU A 35 13.31 17.03 -14.78
C GLU A 35 13.82 15.62 -14.53
N ARG A 36 14.32 15.36 -13.32
CA ARG A 36 14.92 14.07 -12.98
C ARG A 36 13.91 13.01 -12.59
N TYR A 37 12.88 13.40 -11.84
CA TYR A 37 11.96 12.45 -11.20
C TYR A 37 10.50 12.63 -11.61
N GLY A 38 10.20 13.61 -12.47
CA GLY A 38 8.84 13.88 -12.95
C GLY A 38 8.22 12.68 -13.65
N GLN A 39 6.95 12.45 -13.37
CA GLN A 39 6.14 11.41 -13.97
C GLN A 39 4.89 12.02 -14.59
N VAL A 40 4.50 11.51 -15.76
CA VAL A 40 3.29 11.95 -16.47
C VAL A 40 2.35 10.76 -16.66
N ARG A 41 1.06 10.93 -16.36
CA ARG A 41 0.03 9.92 -16.55
C ARG A 41 -1.27 10.55 -17.04
N SER A 42 -1.89 9.99 -18.08
CA SER A 42 -3.25 10.38 -18.47
C SER A 42 -4.27 9.92 -17.44
N LEU A 43 -5.23 10.79 -17.15
CA LEU A 43 -6.42 10.46 -16.39
C LEU A 43 -7.46 9.83 -17.31
N ASN A 44 -8.10 8.79 -16.82
CA ASN A 44 -9.08 8.01 -17.56
C ASN A 44 -10.50 8.46 -17.22
N THR A 45 -11.42 8.37 -18.17
CA THR A 45 -12.88 8.54 -17.95
C THR A 45 -13.55 7.29 -17.36
N TYR A 46 -12.75 6.32 -16.95
CA TYR A 46 -13.14 5.09 -16.28
C TYR A 46 -12.17 4.85 -15.12
N ALA A 47 -12.67 4.25 -14.04
CA ALA A 47 -11.82 3.73 -12.98
C ALA A 47 -11.42 2.30 -13.33
N GLU A 48 -10.16 1.99 -13.09
CA GLU A 48 -9.58 0.67 -13.27
C GLU A 48 -9.07 0.20 -11.92
N ARG A 49 -9.62 -0.91 -11.43
CA ARG A 49 -9.20 -1.57 -10.21
C ARG A 49 -8.65 -2.95 -10.56
N VAL A 50 -7.57 -3.34 -9.90
CA VAL A 50 -7.11 -4.72 -9.91
C VAL A 50 -7.67 -5.40 -8.67
N GLU A 51 -8.51 -6.40 -8.86
CA GLU A 51 -9.06 -7.25 -7.80
C GLU A 51 -8.32 -8.60 -7.77
N GLY A 52 -8.15 -9.16 -6.57
CA GLY A 52 -7.35 -10.37 -6.31
C GLY A 52 -6.47 -10.21 -5.08
N LYS A 53 -5.79 -11.30 -4.64
CA LYS A 53 -4.78 -11.28 -3.56
C LYS A 53 -3.59 -10.42 -4.01
N GLY A 54 -3.75 -9.10 -3.91
CA GLY A 54 -2.91 -8.07 -4.53
C GLY A 54 -1.42 -8.31 -4.33
N ARG A 55 -0.59 -7.68 -5.16
CA ARG A 55 0.87 -7.83 -5.21
C ARG A 55 1.55 -7.52 -3.86
N VAL A 56 1.51 -8.48 -2.93
CA VAL A 56 2.29 -8.45 -1.69
C VAL A 56 3.77 -8.75 -1.99
N SER A 57 4.03 -9.31 -3.17
CA SER A 57 5.35 -9.63 -3.71
C SER A 57 5.70 -8.82 -4.97
N PRO A 58 6.99 -8.54 -5.23
CA PRO A 58 7.47 -8.05 -6.52
C PRO A 58 7.23 -9.04 -7.68
N HIS A 59 7.04 -10.33 -7.38
CA HIS A 59 6.77 -11.37 -8.35
C HIS A 59 5.24 -11.45 -8.60
N GLU A 60 4.87 -11.37 -9.87
CA GLU A 60 3.50 -11.20 -10.36
C GLU A 60 2.51 -12.21 -9.76
N GLY A 61 1.39 -11.71 -9.23
CA GLY A 61 0.36 -12.54 -8.61
C GLY A 61 -0.43 -13.34 -9.65
N ARG A 62 -0.66 -14.62 -9.37
CA ARG A 62 -1.69 -15.41 -10.06
C ARG A 62 -3.07 -14.82 -9.76
N GLY A 63 -3.91 -14.63 -10.78
CA GLY A 63 -5.35 -14.36 -10.61
C GLY A 63 -5.77 -12.89 -10.49
N GLU A 64 -5.00 -11.94 -11.02
CA GLU A 64 -5.40 -10.53 -11.11
C GLU A 64 -6.60 -10.38 -12.07
N THR A 65 -7.75 -9.94 -11.55
CA THR A 65 -8.91 -9.56 -12.37
C THR A 65 -8.95 -8.05 -12.47
N ARG A 66 -8.92 -7.52 -13.68
CA ARG A 66 -9.07 -6.08 -13.93
C ARG A 66 -10.55 -5.75 -14.00
N VAL A 67 -11.04 -5.02 -13.01
CA VAL A 67 -12.40 -4.49 -12.98
C VAL A 67 -12.36 -3.06 -13.49
N VAL A 68 -13.18 -2.78 -14.51
CA VAL A 68 -13.31 -1.44 -15.09
C VAL A 68 -14.73 -0.96 -14.84
N ARG A 69 -14.85 0.24 -14.26
CA ARG A 69 -16.15 0.94 -14.14
C ARG A 69 -16.09 2.28 -14.85
N ALA A 70 -17.16 2.63 -15.54
CA ALA A 70 -17.31 3.99 -16.07
C ALA A 70 -17.40 4.98 -14.91
N LEU A 71 -16.78 6.15 -15.07
CA LEU A 71 -16.94 7.27 -14.14
C LEU A 71 -18.13 8.15 -14.56
N PRO A 72 -18.69 8.95 -13.64
CA PRO A 72 -19.65 9.98 -13.99
C PRO A 72 -19.11 10.90 -15.11
N PRO A 73 -19.99 11.45 -15.97
CA PRO A 73 -19.58 12.38 -17.02
C PRO A 73 -18.74 13.54 -16.46
N GLY A 74 -17.62 13.83 -17.13
CA GLY A 74 -16.68 14.89 -16.71
C GLY A 74 -15.75 14.49 -15.57
N MET A 75 -15.94 13.35 -14.90
CA MET A 75 -15.00 12.86 -13.91
C MET A 75 -13.91 12.02 -14.57
N ARG A 76 -12.67 12.25 -14.14
CA ARG A 76 -11.50 11.49 -14.58
C ARG A 76 -10.68 11.06 -13.37
N GLU A 77 -10.07 9.88 -13.46
CA GLU A 77 -9.29 9.29 -12.37
C GLU A 77 -7.96 8.72 -12.88
N LYS A 78 -6.95 8.79 -12.03
CA LYS A 78 -5.75 7.97 -12.14
C LYS A 78 -5.31 7.46 -10.79
N ILE A 79 -5.11 6.15 -10.69
CA ILE A 79 -4.38 5.55 -9.57
C ILE A 79 -2.87 5.61 -9.90
N ILE A 80 -2.12 6.32 -9.06
CA ILE A 80 -0.66 6.35 -9.14
C ILE A 80 -0.07 5.34 -8.15
N LYS A 81 0.93 4.60 -8.62
CA LYS A 81 1.67 3.65 -7.82
C LYS A 81 2.84 4.38 -7.18
N ILE A 82 2.96 4.22 -5.86
CA ILE A 82 4.04 4.87 -5.12
C ILE A 82 5.28 3.99 -5.19
N PRO A 83 6.44 4.54 -5.59
CA PRO A 83 7.65 3.76 -5.74
C PRO A 83 8.04 3.07 -4.42
N PRO A 84 8.52 1.82 -4.49
CA PRO A 84 9.05 1.11 -3.34
C PRO A 84 10.39 1.71 -2.90
N GLY A 85 11.05 2.49 -3.80
CA GLY A 85 12.30 3.19 -3.57
C GLY A 85 12.24 4.33 -2.54
N LEU A 86 11.07 4.62 -1.97
CA LEU A 86 10.98 5.35 -0.70
C LEU A 86 11.84 4.67 0.39
N SER A 87 11.92 3.33 0.44
CA SER A 87 12.72 2.64 1.46
C SER A 87 14.21 2.48 1.12
N ASN A 88 14.64 2.76 -0.12
CA ASN A 88 15.98 2.41 -0.62
C ASN A 88 16.89 3.63 -0.82
N GLY A 89 16.41 4.84 -0.53
CA GLY A 89 17.21 6.07 -0.59
C GLY A 89 17.40 6.70 -1.98
N GLU A 90 16.88 6.11 -3.06
CA GLU A 90 17.03 6.64 -4.44
C GLU A 90 16.43 8.05 -4.63
N PHE A 91 15.47 8.43 -3.78
CA PHE A 91 14.84 9.76 -3.74
C PHE A 91 15.30 10.60 -2.54
N GLY A 92 16.25 10.12 -1.73
CA GLY A 92 16.64 10.75 -0.45
C GLY A 92 15.54 10.72 0.63
N LEU A 93 14.50 9.91 0.42
CA LEU A 93 13.29 9.84 1.25
C LEU A 93 13.46 8.82 2.38
N HIS A 94 14.39 9.07 3.30
CA HIS A 94 14.59 8.22 4.49
C HIS A 94 13.58 8.49 5.61
N ASP A 95 12.78 9.54 5.45
CA ASP A 95 11.92 10.06 6.48
C ASP A 95 10.51 9.47 6.44
N ALA A 96 9.87 9.46 7.61
CA ALA A 96 8.46 9.15 7.79
C ALA A 96 7.52 10.12 7.05
N THR A 97 8.05 11.23 6.52
CA THR A 97 7.28 12.31 5.89
C THR A 97 7.96 12.80 4.63
N PHE A 98 7.19 13.03 3.56
CA PHE A 98 7.68 13.57 2.29
C PHE A 98 6.58 14.32 1.55
N LEU A 99 6.90 14.96 0.42
CA LEU A 99 5.93 15.75 -0.33
C LEU A 99 5.60 15.09 -1.67
N LEU A 100 4.32 15.18 -2.06
CA LEU A 100 3.83 14.96 -3.41
C LEU A 100 3.53 16.31 -4.04
N HIS A 101 4.26 16.66 -5.08
CA HIS A 101 3.92 17.81 -5.92
C HIS A 101 3.24 17.32 -7.19
N HIS A 102 2.14 17.96 -7.56
CA HIS A 102 1.45 17.61 -8.80
C HIS A 102 0.70 18.78 -9.43
N TYR A 103 0.50 18.72 -10.74
CA TYR A 103 -0.38 19.62 -11.48
C TYR A 103 -1.02 18.87 -12.64
N PHE A 104 -2.01 19.48 -13.26
CA PHE A 104 -2.75 18.92 -14.39
C PHE A 104 -2.47 19.72 -15.65
N GLU A 105 -2.11 19.03 -16.73
CA GLU A 105 -2.11 19.54 -18.10
C GLU A 105 -3.45 19.17 -18.74
N ILE A 106 -4.20 20.17 -19.19
CA ILE A 106 -5.54 20.03 -19.77
C ILE A 106 -5.48 20.40 -21.24
N LYS A 107 -5.91 19.48 -22.11
CA LYS A 107 -6.02 19.72 -23.55
C LYS A 107 -7.48 19.91 -23.93
N GLN A 108 -7.77 21.02 -24.58
CA GLN A 108 -9.12 21.37 -25.01
C GLN A 108 -9.06 22.14 -26.33
N ASN A 109 -9.72 21.62 -27.36
CA ASN A 109 -9.85 22.27 -28.67
C ASN A 109 -8.50 22.68 -29.27
N GLY A 110 -7.48 21.82 -29.12
CA GLY A 110 -6.11 22.08 -29.58
C GLY A 110 -5.29 23.05 -28.71
N SER A 111 -5.88 23.64 -27.68
CA SER A 111 -5.17 24.46 -26.68
C SER A 111 -4.75 23.63 -25.48
N THR A 112 -3.67 24.05 -24.81
CA THR A 112 -3.18 23.41 -23.59
C THR A 112 -3.17 24.41 -22.43
N PHE A 113 -3.71 23.99 -21.30
CA PHE A 113 -3.78 24.75 -20.06
C PHE A 113 -3.13 23.96 -18.94
N TYR A 114 -2.69 24.66 -17.90
CA TYR A 114 -2.11 24.04 -16.72
C TYR A 114 -2.83 24.55 -15.49
N SER A 115 -3.14 23.65 -14.56
CA SER A 115 -3.55 24.06 -13.22
C SER A 115 -2.34 24.56 -12.41
N GLN A 116 -2.62 25.17 -11.26
CA GLN A 116 -1.57 25.44 -10.29
C GLN A 116 -0.91 24.15 -9.79
N THR A 117 0.29 24.27 -9.25
CA THR A 117 0.94 23.16 -8.54
C THR A 117 0.32 22.98 -7.17
N PHE A 118 -0.18 21.76 -6.92
CA PHE A 118 -0.63 21.30 -5.62
C PHE A 118 0.53 20.59 -4.92
N THR A 119 0.61 20.75 -3.60
CA THR A 119 1.58 20.04 -2.76
C THR A 119 0.85 19.38 -1.60
N GLU A 120 1.05 18.08 -1.45
CA GLU A 120 0.50 17.29 -0.35
C GLU A 120 1.64 16.74 0.50
N GLU A 121 1.56 16.93 1.81
CA GLU A 121 2.45 16.24 2.73
C GLU A 121 1.97 14.81 2.92
N ILE A 122 2.81 13.84 2.58
CA ILE A 122 2.60 12.42 2.86
C ILE A 122 3.24 12.12 4.20
N VAL A 123 2.47 11.52 5.11
CA VAL A 123 2.92 11.16 6.45
C VAL A 123 2.75 9.66 6.67
N SER A 124 3.66 9.08 7.46
CA SER A 124 3.56 7.67 7.86
C SER A 124 2.81 7.51 9.17
N TRP A 125 2.01 6.46 9.26
CA TRP A 125 1.34 6.01 10.47
C TRP A 125 1.75 4.59 10.79
N GLU A 126 2.03 4.33 12.06
CA GLU A 126 2.43 3.02 12.54
C GLU A 126 1.22 2.24 13.04
N VAL A 127 1.08 1.00 12.57
CA VAL A 127 0.02 0.09 13.00
C VAL A 127 0.62 -1.18 13.56
N GLU A 128 -0.07 -1.73 14.56
CA GLU A 128 0.37 -2.89 15.31
C GLU A 128 -0.78 -3.87 15.50
N TYR A 129 -0.48 -5.16 15.35
CA TYR A 129 -1.34 -6.25 15.73
C TYR A 129 -0.66 -7.05 16.85
N LEU A 130 -1.38 -7.24 17.97
CA LEU A 130 -0.85 -7.93 19.15
C LEU A 130 -1.34 -9.38 19.19
N ASP A 131 -0.41 -10.34 19.14
CA ASP A 131 -0.70 -11.74 19.37
C ASP A 131 -0.38 -12.13 20.82
N TRP A 132 -1.43 -12.24 21.64
CA TRP A 132 -1.35 -12.75 23.01
C TRP A 132 -1.49 -14.27 23.11
N THR A 133 -1.82 -14.94 22.00
CA THR A 133 -2.09 -16.38 21.97
C THR A 133 -0.85 -17.19 21.60
N GLY A 134 0.11 -16.56 20.92
CA GLY A 134 1.26 -17.22 20.33
C GLY A 134 0.91 -18.10 19.13
N SER A 135 -0.34 -18.06 18.65
CA SER A 135 -0.83 -18.89 17.55
C SER A 135 -0.63 -18.24 16.17
N ILE A 136 -0.21 -16.99 16.09
CA ILE A 136 -0.09 -16.27 14.83
C ILE A 136 1.32 -16.40 14.25
N LEU A 137 1.38 -16.73 12.97
CA LEU A 137 2.61 -16.94 12.19
C LEU A 137 3.00 -15.72 11.37
N ALA A 138 2.01 -15.04 10.79
CA ALA A 138 2.21 -13.83 10.02
C ALA A 138 0.95 -12.97 10.06
N VAL A 139 1.15 -11.66 9.91
CA VAL A 139 0.08 -10.68 9.76
C VAL A 139 0.44 -9.74 8.60
N CYS A 140 -0.55 -9.35 7.82
CA CYS A 140 -0.43 -8.29 6.83
C CYS A 140 -1.53 -7.26 7.07
N ALA A 141 -1.15 -5.99 7.11
CA ALA A 141 -2.12 -4.91 7.05
C ALA A 141 -2.64 -4.80 5.62
N HIS A 142 -3.94 -4.93 5.41
CA HIS A 142 -4.55 -4.52 4.15
C HIS A 142 -5.24 -3.17 4.37
N TRP A 143 -5.03 -2.22 3.47
CA TRP A 143 -5.45 -0.85 3.71
C TRP A 143 -5.63 -0.06 2.42
N ALA A 144 -6.39 1.01 2.48
CA ALA A 144 -6.63 1.90 1.37
C ALA A 144 -6.82 3.35 1.84
N ILE A 145 -6.63 4.30 0.93
CA ILE A 145 -6.79 5.73 1.21
C ILE A 145 -8.13 6.18 0.67
N ASP A 146 -8.96 6.74 1.54
CA ASP A 146 -10.31 7.27 1.33
C ASP A 146 -11.37 6.24 0.87
N ASP A 147 -11.05 5.34 -0.05
CA ASP A 147 -11.89 4.25 -0.53
C ASP A 147 -11.08 2.97 -0.84
N MET A 148 -11.76 1.85 -1.03
CA MET A 148 -11.13 0.53 -1.23
C MET A 148 -10.59 0.29 -2.65
N ASP A 149 -10.64 1.27 -3.57
CA ASP A 149 -10.11 1.09 -4.92
C ASP A 149 -8.57 1.10 -4.94
N THR A 150 -7.94 1.63 -3.89
CA THR A 150 -6.48 1.73 -3.74
C THR A 150 -5.90 0.70 -2.78
N LEU A 151 -6.55 -0.46 -2.66
CA LEU A 151 -6.16 -1.50 -1.69
C LEU A 151 -4.69 -1.92 -1.84
N ALA A 152 -3.95 -1.78 -0.75
CA ALA A 152 -2.56 -2.17 -0.60
C ALA A 152 -2.42 -3.20 0.53
N TYR A 153 -1.42 -4.06 0.42
CA TYR A 153 -1.12 -5.13 1.38
C TYR A 153 0.29 -4.97 1.91
N THR A 154 0.44 -4.53 3.16
CA THR A 154 1.72 -4.33 3.82
C THR A 154 2.01 -5.46 4.79
N PRO A 155 2.96 -6.36 4.49
CA PRO A 155 3.45 -7.34 5.46
C PRO A 155 3.95 -6.65 6.72
N THR A 156 3.70 -7.29 7.84
CA THR A 156 4.21 -6.86 9.15
C THR A 156 5.25 -7.87 9.64
N GLU A 157 6.01 -7.51 10.66
CA GLU A 157 6.89 -8.46 11.35
C GLU A 157 7.05 -8.02 12.80
N ASP A 158 7.31 -8.97 13.70
CA ASP A 158 7.80 -8.63 15.03
C ASP A 158 9.24 -8.10 14.93
N PRO A 159 9.56 -6.88 15.40
CA PRO A 159 10.91 -6.33 15.30
C PRO A 159 11.98 -7.26 15.91
N ARG A 160 11.64 -8.01 16.96
CA ARG A 160 12.53 -8.98 17.60
C ARG A 160 12.84 -10.16 16.67
N PHE A 161 11.92 -10.55 15.80
CA PHE A 161 12.16 -11.59 14.80
C PHE A 161 13.25 -11.15 13.82
N ILE A 162 13.21 -9.89 13.38
CA ILE A 162 14.24 -9.32 12.49
C ILE A 162 15.59 -9.25 13.21
N GLU A 163 15.60 -8.80 14.46
CA GLU A 163 16.80 -8.73 15.30
C GLU A 163 17.47 -10.09 15.47
N TRP A 164 16.67 -11.14 15.75
CA TRP A 164 17.20 -12.48 16.06
C TRP A 164 17.61 -13.26 14.81
N TYR A 165 16.89 -13.09 13.71
CA TYR A 165 16.99 -13.98 12.55
C TYR A 165 17.39 -13.31 11.24
N GLY A 166 17.47 -11.97 11.23
CA GLY A 166 17.87 -11.17 10.08
C GLY A 166 16.72 -10.81 9.14
N ASN A 167 16.90 -9.70 8.42
CA ASN A 167 15.91 -9.17 7.48
C ASN A 167 15.70 -10.08 6.25
N ASP A 168 16.71 -10.84 5.84
CA ASP A 168 16.65 -11.70 4.65
C ASP A 168 16.21 -13.14 4.95
N ASN A 169 15.77 -13.42 6.18
CA ASN A 169 15.36 -14.75 6.60
C ASN A 169 14.21 -15.30 5.73
N ALA A 170 14.31 -16.57 5.33
CA ALA A 170 13.30 -17.23 4.49
C ALA A 170 11.91 -17.32 5.15
N PHE A 171 11.85 -17.22 6.48
CA PHE A 171 10.62 -17.28 7.27
C PHE A 171 10.07 -15.90 7.65
N ARG A 172 10.56 -14.81 7.03
CA ARG A 172 9.91 -13.50 7.17
C ARG A 172 8.45 -13.57 6.74
N SER A 173 7.56 -12.84 7.42
CA SER A 173 6.13 -12.82 7.08
C SER A 173 5.85 -12.38 5.64
N ILE A 174 6.69 -11.51 5.04
CA ILE A 174 6.56 -11.16 3.62
C ILE A 174 6.72 -12.37 2.68
N LYS A 175 7.47 -13.39 3.08
CA LYS A 175 7.77 -14.56 2.23
C LYS A 175 6.61 -15.54 2.12
N VAL A 176 5.60 -15.46 2.99
CA VAL A 176 4.40 -16.31 2.90
C VAL A 176 3.69 -16.14 1.56
N TYR A 177 3.72 -14.95 0.97
CA TYR A 177 3.04 -14.62 -0.28
C TYR A 177 3.74 -15.13 -1.54
N ASP A 178 5.02 -15.51 -1.41
CA ASP A 178 5.85 -16.06 -2.50
C ASP A 178 6.15 -17.54 -2.32
N CYS A 179 5.77 -18.12 -1.19
CA CYS A 179 6.19 -19.46 -0.84
C CYS A 179 5.30 -20.50 -1.56
N GLN A 180 5.94 -21.39 -2.32
CA GLN A 180 5.25 -22.51 -2.97
C GLN A 180 4.87 -23.62 -1.98
N ASP A 181 5.71 -23.84 -0.96
CA ASP A 181 5.47 -24.82 0.11
C ASP A 181 5.12 -24.10 1.42
N LEU A 182 3.86 -23.69 1.51
CA LEU A 182 3.38 -22.96 2.67
C LEU A 182 3.41 -23.78 3.97
N LEU A 183 3.36 -25.11 3.89
CA LEU A 183 3.44 -25.98 5.06
C LEU A 183 4.87 -26.00 5.64
N TRP A 184 5.88 -26.11 4.77
CA TRP A 184 7.28 -25.97 5.17
C TRP A 184 7.53 -24.60 5.81
N TRP A 185 7.07 -23.53 5.15
CA TRP A 185 7.23 -22.18 5.65
C TRP A 185 6.58 -22.03 7.03
N ALA A 186 5.36 -22.52 7.20
CA ALA A 186 4.63 -22.39 8.45
C ALA A 186 5.28 -23.18 9.60
N LYS A 187 5.77 -24.41 9.35
CA LYS A 187 6.49 -25.21 10.36
C LYS A 187 7.79 -24.53 10.79
N GLY A 188 8.54 -23.98 9.83
CA GLY A 188 9.78 -23.25 10.11
C GLY A 188 9.51 -21.97 10.90
N LYS A 189 8.57 -21.13 10.44
CA LYS A 189 8.15 -19.91 11.13
C LYS A 189 7.66 -20.21 12.54
N TRP A 190 6.81 -21.23 12.72
CA TRP A 190 6.33 -21.66 14.04
C TRP A 190 7.49 -21.94 15.00
N SER A 191 8.44 -22.78 14.57
CA SER A 191 9.59 -23.18 15.38
C SER A 191 10.44 -21.99 15.83
N MET A 192 10.58 -20.98 14.97
CA MET A 192 11.32 -19.74 15.27
C MET A 192 10.54 -18.78 16.17
N LEU A 193 9.21 -18.82 16.15
CA LEU A 193 8.37 -17.97 16.98
C LEU A 193 8.16 -18.54 18.40
N GLN A 194 8.30 -19.86 18.61
CA GLN A 194 8.17 -20.49 19.93
C GLN A 194 9.04 -19.88 21.04
N PRO A 195 10.33 -19.56 20.83
CA PRO A 195 11.17 -18.98 21.88
C PRO A 195 10.86 -17.49 22.16
N MET A 196 10.04 -16.83 21.35
CA MET A 196 9.73 -15.41 21.51
C MET A 196 8.65 -15.20 22.60
N SER A 197 8.87 -14.24 23.49
CA SER A 197 7.90 -13.89 24.53
C SER A 197 6.65 -13.21 23.98
N LEU A 198 5.52 -13.44 24.65
CA LEU A 198 4.23 -12.82 24.33
C LEU A 198 4.08 -11.45 25.04
N PRO A 199 3.28 -10.52 24.48
CA PRO A 199 2.66 -10.61 23.17
C PRO A 199 3.69 -10.50 22.04
N ARG A 200 3.42 -11.14 20.90
CA ARG A 200 4.13 -10.81 19.66
C ARG A 200 3.52 -9.55 19.07
N VAL A 201 4.35 -8.64 18.58
CA VAL A 201 3.94 -7.31 18.11
C VAL A 201 4.22 -7.22 16.61
N PHE A 202 3.22 -7.56 15.81
CA PHE A 202 3.30 -7.48 14.36
C PHE A 202 3.13 -6.03 13.91
N LYS A 203 4.23 -5.44 13.43
CA LYS A 203 4.32 -3.99 13.25
C LYS A 203 4.63 -3.61 11.81
N THR A 204 4.02 -2.53 11.33
CA THR A 204 4.37 -1.91 10.05
C THR A 204 3.98 -0.43 9.97
N ARG A 205 4.35 0.22 8.88
CA ARG A 205 3.96 1.61 8.57
C ARG A 205 3.09 1.66 7.33
N LEU A 206 2.13 2.57 7.37
CA LEU A 206 1.22 2.94 6.29
C LEU A 206 1.49 4.40 5.94
N TRP A 207 1.26 4.83 4.70
CA TRP A 207 1.53 6.21 4.26
C TRP A 207 0.33 6.81 3.55
N ALA A 208 -0.04 8.04 3.87
CA ALA A 208 -1.12 8.75 3.20
C ALA A 208 -0.90 10.27 3.23
N PRO A 209 -1.57 11.04 2.36
CA PRO A 209 -1.64 12.49 2.53
C PRO A 209 -2.15 12.87 3.93
N CYS A 210 -1.53 13.88 4.52
CA CYS A 210 -1.94 14.45 5.79
C CYS A 210 -3.41 14.88 5.71
N GLY A 211 -4.22 14.43 6.67
CA GLY A 211 -5.66 14.66 6.70
C GLY A 211 -6.53 13.64 5.95
N SER A 212 -5.95 12.72 5.17
CA SER A 212 -6.72 11.65 4.50
C SER A 212 -7.23 10.60 5.49
N ARG A 213 -8.33 9.93 5.09
CA ARG A 213 -8.86 8.78 5.82
C ARG A 213 -8.13 7.52 5.39
N ILE A 214 -7.57 6.78 6.33
CA ILE A 214 -7.06 5.44 6.07
C ILE A 214 -8.10 4.41 6.50
N ILE A 215 -8.43 3.49 5.59
CA ILE A 215 -9.29 2.34 5.84
C ILE A 215 -8.36 1.14 6.01
N GLN A 216 -8.31 0.52 7.19
CA GLN A 216 -7.34 -0.54 7.51
C GLN A 216 -8.02 -1.77 8.12
N GLY A 217 -7.55 -2.96 7.70
CA GLY A 217 -7.86 -4.26 8.30
C GLY A 217 -6.64 -5.19 8.28
N TRP A 218 -6.81 -6.43 8.75
CA TRP A 218 -5.72 -7.38 8.95
C TRP A 218 -6.01 -8.70 8.25
N HIS A 219 -5.02 -9.22 7.53
CA HIS A 219 -4.98 -10.62 7.09
C HIS A 219 -4.01 -11.37 8.01
N VAL A 220 -4.51 -12.39 8.71
CA VAL A 220 -3.78 -13.11 9.75
C VAL A 220 -3.59 -14.57 9.35
N VAL A 221 -2.36 -15.08 9.47
CA VAL A 221 -2.02 -16.48 9.23
C VAL A 221 -1.83 -17.16 10.57
N HIS A 222 -2.69 -18.13 10.89
CA HIS A 222 -2.63 -18.89 12.13
C HIS A 222 -1.87 -20.22 11.97
N ALA A 223 -1.18 -20.63 13.03
CA ALA A 223 -0.75 -22.00 13.22
C ALA A 223 -1.96 -22.82 13.68
N TYR A 224 -2.38 -23.81 12.89
CA TYR A 224 -3.39 -24.75 13.37
C TYR A 224 -2.82 -25.53 14.58
N ARG A 225 -3.63 -25.68 15.63
CA ARG A 225 -3.22 -26.32 16.89
C ARG A 225 -2.90 -27.83 16.78
N SER A 226 -3.08 -28.45 15.60
CA SER A 226 -2.79 -29.87 15.37
C SER A 226 -1.98 -30.10 14.08
N PRO A 227 -0.88 -30.88 14.11
CA PRO A 227 -0.09 -31.29 12.93
C PRO A 227 -0.88 -32.01 11.83
N GLU A 228 -2.06 -32.54 12.16
CA GLU A 228 -2.87 -33.38 11.28
C GLU A 228 -3.98 -32.60 10.54
N MET A 229 -4.27 -31.36 10.95
CA MET A 229 -5.30 -30.51 10.37
C MET A 229 -4.75 -29.23 9.74
N TRP A 230 -3.56 -29.33 9.13
CA TRP A 230 -3.02 -28.26 8.29
C TRP A 230 -3.68 -28.33 6.91
N PRO A 231 -4.71 -27.52 6.67
CA PRO A 231 -4.57 -26.52 5.66
C PRO A 231 -4.50 -25.17 6.36
N LEU A 232 -3.58 -24.31 5.88
CA LEU A 232 -3.67 -22.89 6.20
C LEU A 232 -5.11 -22.50 5.89
N ASN A 233 -5.83 -22.11 6.93
CA ASN A 233 -7.06 -21.42 6.68
C ASN A 233 -6.58 -20.12 6.04
N ASP A 234 -6.79 -19.98 4.73
CA ASP A 234 -7.07 -18.68 4.11
C ASP A 234 -8.40 -18.15 4.72
N SER A 235 -8.61 -18.29 6.04
CA SER A 235 -9.51 -17.41 6.76
C SER A 235 -8.79 -16.08 6.73
N ASP A 236 -8.99 -15.38 5.64
CA ASP A 236 -9.50 -14.03 5.62
C ASP A 236 -10.49 -13.87 6.80
N GLU A 237 -10.01 -13.91 8.04
CA GLU A 237 -10.60 -13.16 9.14
C GLU A 237 -10.32 -11.70 8.79
N ILE A 238 -11.01 -11.25 7.74
CA ILE A 238 -11.27 -9.85 7.50
C ILE A 238 -12.14 -9.50 8.70
N TYR A 239 -11.50 -9.07 9.79
CA TYR A 239 -12.19 -8.18 10.69
C TYR A 239 -12.54 -6.96 9.83
N GLU A 240 -13.74 -6.95 9.26
CA GLU A 240 -14.35 -5.81 8.56
C GLU A 240 -14.66 -4.66 9.53
N GLY A 241 -14.02 -4.64 10.71
CA GLY A 241 -13.89 -3.47 11.54
C GLY A 241 -12.79 -2.59 10.94
N TYR A 242 -13.17 -1.71 10.03
CA TYR A 242 -12.24 -0.69 9.55
C TYR A 242 -11.99 0.32 10.67
N VAL A 243 -10.74 0.40 11.12
CA VAL A 243 -10.32 1.56 11.92
C VAL A 243 -10.05 2.69 10.95
N THR A 244 -10.90 3.71 10.99
CA THR A 244 -10.64 4.96 10.28
C THR A 244 -9.91 5.90 11.20
N TYR A 245 -8.73 6.33 10.78
CA TYR A 245 -8.00 7.40 11.44
C TYR A 245 -7.59 8.44 10.40
N LYS A 246 -7.31 9.65 10.90
CA LYS A 246 -6.89 10.78 10.09
C LYS A 246 -5.38 10.91 10.16
N ALA A 247 -4.72 10.83 9.02
CA ALA A 247 -3.27 10.92 8.96
C ALA A 247 -2.77 12.28 9.51
N GLY A 248 -1.87 12.27 10.49
CA GLY A 248 -1.26 13.49 11.03
C GLY A 248 -1.90 14.07 12.31
N GLU A 249 -2.99 13.51 12.82
CA GLU A 249 -3.56 13.91 14.12
C GLU A 249 -3.08 12.94 15.23
N ARG A 250 -2.27 13.44 16.16
CA ARG A 250 -1.97 12.82 17.48
C ARG A 250 -2.10 13.85 18.57
#